data_AF-A0A7S2W7X0-F1
#
_entry.id   AF-A0A7S2W7X0-F1
#
_cell.length_a   1.000
_cell.length_b   1.000
_cell.length_c   1.000
_cell.angle_alpha   90.00
_cell.angle_beta   90.00
_cell.angle_gamma   90.00
#
_symmetry.space_group_name_H-M   'P 1'
#
loop_
_entity.id
_entity.type
_entity.pdbx_description
1 polymer ?
#
loop_
_entity_poly.entity_id
_entity_poly.type
_entity_poly.pdbx_seq_one_letter_code
_entity_poly.pdbx_strand_id
1 'polypeptide(L)'
;MAEQVQSILDQMVPSLRDFLDKGIFSGSEIRVIVNRRRESEYLLRRRAARKADFLRYIEAEKTLERLRELRTRQIYRRKRQNNGGQDTEERLANTSIVQHIHFLFQRTIRKWKSDVTIYIQHAEFAKQAKSSKMLGKIYAEALQIHPRHTGL
;
A
#
# COMPACT_ATOMS: atom_id res chain seq x y z
N MET A 1 -13.46 -15.12 11.68
CA MET A 1 -12.17 -14.39 11.64
C MET A 1 -11.27 -14.88 10.51
N ALA A 2 -11.00 -16.19 10.41
CA ALA A 2 -10.16 -16.75 9.36
C ALA A 2 -10.71 -16.53 7.94
N GLU A 3 -12.01 -16.68 7.72
CA GLU A 3 -12.65 -16.54 6.40
C GLU A 3 -12.53 -15.12 5.81
N GLN A 4 -12.70 -14.09 6.63
CA GLN A 4 -12.52 -12.69 6.20
C GLN A 4 -11.05 -12.35 5.91
N VAL A 5 -10.12 -12.92 6.68
CA VAL A 5 -8.68 -12.76 6.42
C VAL A 5 -8.32 -13.43 5.11
N GLN A 6 -8.85 -14.63 4.87
CA GLN A 6 -8.64 -15.36 3.62
C GLN A 6 -9.19 -14.58 2.42
N SER A 7 -10.40 -14.04 2.51
CA SER A 7 -10.99 -13.21 1.46
C SER A 7 -10.13 -11.99 1.10
N ILE A 8 -9.55 -11.31 2.10
CA ILE A 8 -8.63 -10.18 1.88
C ILE A 8 -7.34 -10.65 1.18
N LEU A 9 -6.79 -11.79 1.58
CA LEU A 9 -5.58 -12.34 0.95
C LEU A 9 -5.86 -12.78 -0.49
N ASP A 10 -7.01 -13.39 -0.75
CA ASP A 10 -7.42 -13.84 -2.09
C ASP A 10 -7.54 -12.67 -3.07
N GLN A 11 -8.03 -11.51 -2.61
CA GLN A 11 -8.05 -10.27 -3.40
C GLN A 11 -6.64 -9.80 -3.80
N MET A 12 -5.60 -10.14 -3.04
CA MET A 12 -4.22 -9.74 -3.34
C MET A 12 -3.47 -10.73 -4.24
N VAL A 13 -3.97 -11.96 -4.38
CA VAL A 13 -3.32 -13.02 -5.18
C VAL A 13 -3.05 -12.60 -6.63
N PRO A 14 -3.98 -11.97 -7.36
CA PRO A 14 -3.72 -11.54 -8.74
C PRO A 14 -2.54 -10.59 -8.85
N SER A 15 -2.41 -9.66 -7.89
CA SER A 15 -1.31 -8.70 -7.87
C SER A 15 0.05 -9.36 -7.61
N LEU A 16 0.09 -10.40 -6.77
CA LEU A 16 1.31 -11.15 -6.47
C LEU A 16 1.75 -12.05 -7.64
N ARG A 17 0.78 -12.64 -8.37
CA ARG A 17 1.07 -13.39 -9.60
C ARG A 17 1.71 -12.49 -10.66
N ASP A 18 1.14 -11.32 -10.88
CA ASP A 18 1.71 -10.36 -11.85
C ASP A 18 3.13 -9.89 -11.46
N PHE A 19 3.44 -9.80 -10.16
CA PHE A 19 4.82 -9.53 -9.73
C PHE A 19 5.80 -10.68 -10.00
N LEU A 20 5.32 -11.92 -9.94
CA LEU A 20 6.11 -13.11 -10.28
C LEU A 20 6.35 -13.17 -11.79
N ASP A 21 5.30 -12.97 -12.59
CA ASP A 21 5.36 -12.99 -14.05
C ASP A 21 6.29 -11.90 -14.60
N LYS A 22 6.30 -10.73 -13.95
CA LYS A 22 7.22 -9.61 -14.27
C LYS A 22 8.64 -9.80 -13.74
N GLY A 23 8.90 -10.86 -12.95
CA GLY A 23 10.20 -11.12 -12.34
C GLY A 23 10.64 -10.08 -11.31
N ILE A 24 9.69 -9.36 -10.70
CA ILE A 24 9.99 -8.32 -9.69
C ILE A 24 10.31 -9.00 -8.33
N PHE A 25 9.61 -10.08 -8.02
CA PHE A 25 9.82 -10.88 -6.82
C PHE A 25 10.00 -12.36 -7.18
N SER A 26 10.84 -13.05 -6.42
CA SER A 26 10.97 -14.51 -6.50
C SER A 26 9.82 -15.21 -5.78
N GLY A 27 9.52 -16.46 -6.15
CA GLY A 27 8.48 -17.26 -5.49
C GLY A 27 8.72 -17.46 -3.99
N SER A 28 9.98 -17.52 -3.55
CA SER A 28 10.32 -17.59 -2.12
C SER A 28 9.97 -16.27 -1.40
N GLU A 29 10.27 -15.14 -2.00
CA GLU A 29 9.96 -13.81 -1.46
C GLU A 29 8.46 -13.57 -1.37
N ILE A 30 7.71 -14.00 -2.38
CA ILE A 30 6.24 -13.91 -2.37
C ILE A 30 5.64 -14.70 -1.20
N ARG A 31 6.15 -15.90 -0.91
CA ARG A 31 5.71 -16.66 0.26
C ARG A 31 5.95 -15.89 1.56
N VAL A 32 7.10 -15.23 1.69
CA VAL A 32 7.41 -14.39 2.86
C VAL A 32 6.46 -13.18 2.94
N ILE A 33 6.18 -12.52 1.82
CA ILE A 33 5.23 -11.38 1.75
C ILE A 33 3.84 -11.84 2.17
N VAL A 34 3.35 -12.96 1.65
CA VAL A 34 2.03 -13.52 2.00
C VAL A 34 1.95 -13.87 3.48
N ASN A 35 2.97 -14.52 4.04
CA ASN A 35 2.99 -14.85 5.47
C ASN A 35 2.96 -13.59 6.34
N ARG A 36 3.77 -12.58 6.02
CA ARG A 36 3.80 -11.30 6.74
C ARG A 36 2.46 -10.56 6.66
N ARG A 37 1.81 -10.56 5.50
CA ARG A 37 0.47 -9.97 5.31
C ARG A 37 -0.58 -10.72 6.10
N ARG A 38 -0.53 -12.05 6.08
CA ARG A 38 -1.44 -12.93 6.84
C ARG A 38 -1.34 -12.64 8.34
N GLU A 39 -0.13 -12.65 8.90
CA GLU A 39 0.12 -12.32 10.31
C GLU A 39 -0.40 -10.93 10.67
N SER A 40 -0.14 -9.94 9.82
CA SER A 40 -0.61 -8.57 10.02
C SER A 40 -2.14 -8.50 10.03
N GLU A 41 -2.84 -9.15 9.08
CA GLU A 41 -4.31 -9.21 9.03
C GLU A 41 -4.92 -9.90 10.24
N TYR A 42 -4.30 -10.96 10.76
CA TYR A 42 -4.72 -11.56 12.03
C TYR A 42 -4.61 -10.58 13.20
N LEU A 43 -3.50 -9.84 13.29
CA LEU A 43 -3.30 -8.83 14.35
C LEU A 43 -4.30 -7.68 14.25
N LEU A 44 -4.63 -7.24 13.03
CA LEU A 44 -5.60 -6.17 12.77
C LEU A 44 -7.04 -6.55 13.16
N ARG A 45 -7.36 -7.86 13.09
CA ARG A 45 -8.70 -8.38 13.33
C ARG A 45 -8.97 -8.84 14.76
N ARG A 46 -7.96 -8.86 15.63
CA ARG A 46 -8.17 -9.17 17.06
C ARG A 46 -9.16 -8.20 17.70
N ARG A 47 -9.88 -8.65 18.74
CA ARG A 47 -10.90 -7.85 19.46
C ARG A 47 -10.37 -6.47 19.90
N ALA A 48 -9.17 -6.42 20.46
CA ALA A 48 -8.50 -5.19 20.89
C ALA A 48 -7.45 -4.72 19.86
N ALA A 49 -7.88 -4.26 18.69
CA ALA A 49 -6.96 -3.76 17.67
C ALA A 49 -6.22 -2.50 18.18
N ARG A 50 -4.88 -2.49 18.15
CA ARG A 50 -4.07 -1.33 18.58
C ARG A 50 -3.70 -0.50 17.35
N LYS A 51 -3.67 0.84 17.51
CA LYS A 51 -3.21 1.76 16.47
C LYS A 51 -1.80 1.43 15.98
N ALA A 52 -0.91 1.06 16.90
CA ALA A 52 0.47 0.67 16.59
C ALA A 52 0.58 -0.47 15.57
N ASP A 53 -0.33 -1.45 15.62
CA ASP A 53 -0.31 -2.59 14.68
C ASP A 53 -0.67 -2.15 13.25
N PHE A 54 -1.61 -1.21 13.11
CA PHE A 54 -1.96 -0.61 11.82
C PHE A 54 -0.78 0.18 11.25
N LEU A 55 -0.15 1.03 12.07
CA LEU A 55 0.99 1.83 11.64
C LEU A 55 2.17 0.94 11.23
N ARG A 56 2.47 -0.11 12.01
CA ARG A 56 3.52 -1.07 11.69
C ARG A 56 3.25 -1.81 10.38
N TYR A 57 1.99 -2.15 10.11
CA TYR A 57 1.63 -2.79 8.85
C TYR A 57 1.75 -1.84 7.66
N ILE A 58 1.31 -0.58 7.82
CA ILE A 58 1.47 0.46 6.80
C ILE A 58 2.95 0.70 6.49
N GLU A 59 3.81 0.76 7.51
CA GLU A 59 5.25 0.95 7.32
C GLU A 59 5.91 -0.23 6.62
N ALA A 60 5.50 -1.46 6.95
CA ALA A 60 5.93 -2.66 6.26
C ALA A 60 5.58 -2.63 4.76
N GLU A 61 4.35 -2.26 4.42
CA GLU A 61 3.90 -2.13 3.03
C GLU A 61 4.58 -0.96 2.30
N LYS A 62 4.80 0.18 2.97
CA LYS A 62 5.60 1.29 2.40
C LYS A 62 7.02 0.84 2.04
N THR A 63 7.62 -0.01 2.87
CA THR A 63 8.96 -0.55 2.64
C THR A 63 8.96 -1.52 1.45
N LEU A 64 7.93 -2.37 1.36
CA LEU A 64 7.72 -3.26 0.23
C LEU A 64 7.55 -2.49 -1.09
N GLU A 65 6.79 -1.40 -1.07
CA GLU A 65 6.61 -0.54 -2.24
C GLU A 65 7.92 0.09 -2.70
N ARG A 66 8.74 0.62 -1.78
CA ARG A 66 10.09 1.13 -2.12
C ARG A 66 10.96 0.05 -2.78
N LEU A 67 10.93 -1.18 -2.25
CA LEU A 67 11.68 -2.30 -2.85
C LEU A 67 11.18 -2.61 -4.27
N ARG A 68 9.86 -2.62 -4.47
CA ARG A 68 9.24 -2.82 -5.79
C ARG A 68 9.68 -1.72 -6.76
N GLU A 69 9.63 -0.45 -6.37
CA GLU A 69 10.04 0.68 -7.21
C GLU A 69 11.51 0.58 -7.64
N LEU A 70 12.40 0.25 -6.69
CA LEU A 70 13.82 0.08 -6.96
C LEU A 70 14.08 -1.03 -7.98
N ARG A 71 13.47 -2.21 -7.79
CA ARG A 71 13.62 -3.35 -8.69
C ARG A 71 13.01 -3.08 -10.06
N THR A 72 11.82 -2.49 -10.10
CA THR A 72 11.15 -2.11 -11.36
C THR A 72 12.04 -1.15 -12.15
N ARG A 73 12.63 -0.14 -11.49
CA ARG A 73 13.56 0.81 -12.12
C ARG A 73 14.83 0.13 -12.62
N GLN A 74 15.36 -0.87 -11.91
CA GLN A 74 16.51 -1.65 -12.37
C GLN A 74 16.20 -2.49 -13.62
N ILE A 75 15.07 -3.21 -13.61
CA ILE A 75 14.60 -4.00 -14.76
C ILE A 75 14.42 -3.09 -15.98
N TYR A 76 13.80 -1.93 -15.77
CA TYR A 76 13.60 -0.93 -16.83
C TYR A 76 14.93 -0.42 -17.43
N ARG A 77 15.91 -0.09 -16.58
CA ARG A 77 17.25 0.32 -17.04
C ARG A 77 17.94 -0.76 -17.88
N ARG A 78 17.87 -2.02 -17.44
CA ARG A 78 18.45 -3.16 -18.19
C ARG A 78 17.77 -3.37 -19.54
N LYS A 79 16.43 -3.31 -19.58
CA LYS A 79 15.67 -3.46 -20.82
C LYS A 79 15.95 -2.34 -21.83
N ARG A 80 16.07 -1.09 -21.36
CA ARG A 80 16.44 0.06 -22.19
C ARG A 80 17.82 -0.12 -22.84
N GLN A 81 18.79 -0.63 -22.09
CA GLN A 81 20.15 -0.86 -22.59
C GLN A 81 20.20 -1.99 -23.62
N ASN A 82 19.45 -3.07 -23.41
CA ASN A 82 19.54 -4.26 -24.26
C ASN A 82 18.71 -4.18 -25.55
N ASN A 83 17.51 -3.60 -25.52
CA ASN A 83 16.55 -3.77 -26.62
C ASN A 83 16.30 -2.50 -27.46
N GLY A 84 16.86 -1.34 -27.12
CA GLY A 84 16.55 -0.07 -27.81
C GLY A 84 15.05 0.28 -27.87
N GLY A 85 14.21 -0.50 -27.20
CA GLY A 85 12.78 -0.62 -27.46
C GLY A 85 11.95 0.11 -26.43
N GLN A 86 10.87 0.71 -26.92
CA GLN A 86 9.84 1.44 -26.17
C GLN A 86 8.96 0.52 -25.30
N ASP A 87 9.56 -0.37 -24.50
CA ASP A 87 8.78 -1.05 -23.45
C ASP A 87 8.29 0.04 -22.48
N THR A 88 7.01 0.38 -22.57
CA THR A 88 6.40 1.49 -21.82
C THR A 88 6.48 1.17 -20.33
N GLU A 89 7.00 2.11 -19.54
CA GLU A 89 7.09 2.04 -18.08
C GLU A 89 5.73 1.67 -17.44
N GLU A 90 4.63 2.02 -18.13
CA GLU A 90 3.24 1.72 -17.80
C GLU A 90 2.91 0.21 -17.73
N ARG A 91 3.48 -0.66 -18.58
CA ARG A 91 3.18 -2.11 -18.51
C ARG A 91 3.72 -2.77 -17.24
N LEU A 92 4.74 -2.17 -16.63
CA LEU A 92 5.37 -2.63 -15.39
C LEU A 92 4.86 -1.88 -14.14
N ALA A 93 4.13 -0.79 -14.33
CA ALA A 93 3.62 0.06 -13.27
C ALA A 93 2.40 -0.56 -12.58
N ASN A 94 2.65 -1.43 -11.60
CA ASN A 94 1.60 -1.95 -10.74
C ASN A 94 1.38 -1.05 -9.54
N THR A 95 0.23 -0.38 -9.47
CA THR A 95 -0.17 0.46 -8.33
C THR A 95 -0.91 -0.31 -7.23
N SER A 96 -0.96 -1.65 -7.31
CA SER A 96 -1.71 -2.50 -6.38
C SER A 96 -1.25 -2.36 -4.93
N ILE A 97 0.06 -2.24 -4.68
CA ILE A 97 0.59 -2.03 -3.33
C ILE A 97 0.21 -0.64 -2.80
N VAL A 98 0.30 0.40 -3.64
CA VAL A 98 -0.15 1.76 -3.29
C VAL A 98 -1.63 1.79 -2.91
N GLN A 99 -2.48 1.12 -3.70
CA GLN A 99 -3.90 0.97 -3.42
C GLN A 99 -4.14 0.27 -2.09
N HIS A 100 -3.40 -0.80 -1.81
CA HIS A 100 -3.46 -1.51 -0.53
C HIS A 100 -3.05 -0.62 0.64
N ILE A 101 -1.98 0.17 0.50
CA ILE A 101 -1.58 1.15 1.53
C ILE A 101 -2.69 2.18 1.78
N HIS A 102 -3.31 2.72 0.73
CA HIS A 102 -4.45 3.63 0.90
C HIS A 102 -5.64 2.95 1.60
N PHE A 103 -5.92 1.69 1.28
CA PHE A 103 -6.97 0.91 1.92
C PHE A 103 -6.68 0.70 3.42
N LEU A 104 -5.42 0.44 3.80
CA LEU A 104 -5.02 0.35 5.21
C LEU A 104 -5.17 1.68 5.95
N PHE A 105 -4.78 2.80 5.33
CA PHE A 105 -5.02 4.13 5.90
C PHE A 105 -6.51 4.39 6.11
N GLN A 106 -7.36 4.11 5.12
CA GLN A 106 -8.82 4.25 5.25
C GLN A 106 -9.38 3.37 6.37
N ARG A 107 -8.92 2.12 6.52
CA ARG A 107 -9.32 1.26 7.65
C ARG A 107 -8.89 1.85 9.00
N THR A 108 -7.70 2.45 9.04
CA THR A 108 -7.17 3.09 10.26
C THR A 108 -8.01 4.31 10.62
N ILE A 109 -8.27 5.20 9.66
CA ILE A 109 -9.09 6.40 9.84
C ILE A 109 -10.51 6.05 10.31
N ARG A 110 -11.13 5.02 9.73
CA ARG A 110 -12.47 4.57 10.15
C ARG A 110 -12.55 4.17 11.63
N LYS A 111 -11.47 3.60 12.18
CA LYS A 111 -11.37 3.20 13.59
C LYS A 111 -11.00 4.37 14.51
N TRP A 112 -10.08 5.24 14.08
CA TRP A 112 -9.54 6.36 14.87
C TRP A 112 -9.76 7.69 14.16
N LYS A 113 -11.03 8.08 13.98
CA LYS A 113 -11.42 9.31 13.26
C LYS A 113 -10.94 10.59 13.94
N SER A 114 -10.82 10.56 15.27
CA SER A 114 -10.46 11.72 16.09
C SER A 114 -9.01 12.18 15.91
N ASP A 115 -8.16 11.34 15.32
CA ASP A 115 -6.72 11.58 15.27
C ASP A 115 -6.28 12.17 13.93
N VAL A 116 -6.02 13.48 13.94
CA VAL A 116 -5.59 14.25 12.76
C VAL A 116 -4.23 13.77 12.23
N THR A 117 -3.36 13.20 13.09
CA THR A 117 -2.01 12.76 12.67
C THR A 117 -2.06 11.71 11.57
N ILE A 118 -3.09 10.86 11.57
CA ILE A 118 -3.27 9.78 10.60
C ILE A 118 -3.64 10.36 9.23
N TYR A 119 -4.45 11.42 9.20
CA TYR A 119 -4.82 12.11 7.96
C TYR A 119 -3.61 12.80 7.34
N ILE A 120 -2.78 13.47 8.14
CA ILE A 120 -1.55 14.11 7.67
C ILE A 120 -0.60 13.06 7.07
N GLN A 121 -0.35 11.95 7.79
CA GLN A 121 0.50 10.87 7.29
C GLN A 121 -0.03 10.22 6.00
N HIS A 122 -1.36 10.14 5.85
CA HIS A 122 -2.00 9.63 4.64
C HIS A 122 -1.88 10.61 3.48
N ALA A 123 -2.04 11.91 3.74
CA ALA A 123 -1.86 12.98 2.76
C ALA A 123 -0.41 13.08 2.28
N GLU A 124 0.56 13.01 3.19
CA GLU A 124 1.99 12.95 2.85
C GLU A 124 2.30 11.76 1.94
N PHE A 125 1.77 10.58 2.27
CA PHE A 125 1.92 9.40 1.42
C PHE A 125 1.26 9.58 0.05
N ALA A 126 0.05 10.13 0.00
CA ALA A 126 -0.65 10.40 -1.26
C ALA A 126 0.11 11.40 -2.15
N LYS A 127 0.76 12.40 -1.55
CA LYS A 127 1.64 13.35 -2.24
C LYS A 127 2.88 12.65 -2.81
N GLN A 128 3.53 11.79 -2.03
CA GLN A 128 4.69 10.99 -2.49
C GLN A 128 4.30 10.04 -3.64
N ALA A 129 3.15 9.38 -3.52
CA ALA A 129 2.61 8.47 -4.53
C ALA A 129 1.94 9.19 -5.73
N LYS A 130 2.04 10.52 -5.82
CA LYS A 130 1.45 11.38 -6.88
C LYS A 130 -0.05 11.13 -7.11
N SER A 131 -0.78 10.72 -6.08
CA SER A 131 -2.20 10.37 -6.15
C SER A 131 -3.09 11.58 -5.84
N SER A 132 -3.11 12.57 -6.75
CA SER A 132 -3.79 13.86 -6.53
C SER A 132 -5.30 13.73 -6.25
N LYS A 133 -5.98 12.78 -6.90
CA LYS A 133 -7.42 12.52 -6.68
C LYS A 133 -7.68 12.05 -5.24
N MET A 134 -6.84 11.15 -4.74
CA MET A 134 -6.95 10.66 -3.35
C MET A 134 -6.59 11.76 -2.36
N LEU A 135 -5.57 12.57 -2.65
CA LEU A 135 -5.18 13.70 -1.81
C LEU A 135 -6.36 14.65 -1.55
N GLY A 136 -7.07 15.08 -2.60
CA GLY A 136 -8.24 15.96 -2.45
C GLY A 136 -9.36 15.32 -1.62
N LYS A 137 -9.60 14.02 -1.81
CA LYS A 137 -10.59 13.27 -1.02
C LYS A 137 -10.20 13.20 0.46
N ILE A 138 -8.92 12.97 0.76
CA ILE A 138 -8.41 12.89 2.14
C ILE A 138 -8.60 14.22 2.85
N TYR A 139 -8.24 15.34 2.20
CA TYR A 139 -8.43 16.67 2.78
C TYR A 139 -9.91 17.02 2.96
N ALA A 140 -10.76 16.69 1.99
CA ALA A 140 -12.21 16.90 2.13
C ALA A 140 -12.79 16.11 3.32
N GLU A 141 -12.43 14.83 3.46
CA GLU A 141 -12.85 14.01 4.61
C GLU A 141 -12.29 14.55 5.94
N ALA A 142 -11.04 15.02 5.96
CA ALA A 142 -10.41 15.60 7.14
C ALA A 142 -11.10 16.89 7.58
N LEU A 143 -11.39 17.82 6.66
CA LEU A 143 -12.05 19.09 6.96
C LEU A 143 -13.50 18.90 7.43
N GLN A 144 -14.21 17.90 6.90
CA GLN A 144 -15.57 17.59 7.36
C GLN A 144 -15.61 17.12 8.82
N ILE A 145 -14.60 16.35 9.24
CA ILE A 145 -14.56 15.77 10.59
C ILE A 145 -13.89 16.75 11.57
N HIS A 146 -12.91 17.52 11.11
CA HIS A 146 -12.07 18.41 11.92
C HIS A 146 -12.12 19.88 11.43
N PRO A 147 -13.29 20.54 11.45
CA PRO A 147 -13.45 21.89 10.90
C PRO A 147 -12.70 22.98 11.65
N ARG A 148 -12.31 22.73 12.92
CA ARG A 148 -11.68 23.72 13.81
C ARG A 148 -10.15 23.56 13.90
N HIS A 149 -9.56 22.57 13.23
CA HIS A 149 -8.13 22.34 13.26
C HIS A 149 -7.42 23.18 12.19
N THR A 150 -6.61 24.15 12.62
CA THR A 150 -5.76 24.95 11.74
C THR A 150 -4.49 24.17 11.40
N GLY A 151 -4.13 24.05 10.11
CA GLY A 151 -2.94 23.31 9.64
C GLY A 151 -3.22 22.03 8.84
N LEU A 152 -4.50 21.76 8.55
CA LEU A 152 -4.93 20.81 7.50
C LEU A 152 -4.97 21.50 6.13
#